data_AF-A0A4R6M5Q9-F1
#
_entry.id   AF-A0A4R6M5Q9-F1
#
_cell.length_a   1.000
_cell.length_b   1.000
_cell.length_c   1.000
_cell.angle_alpha   90.00
_cell.angle_beta   90.00
_cell.angle_gamma   90.00
#
_symmetry.space_group_name_H-M   'P 1'
#
loop_
_entity.id
_entity.type
_entity.pdbx_description
1 polymer ?
#
loop_
_entity_poly.entity_id
_entity_poly.type
_entity_poly.pdbx_seq_one_letter_code
_entity_poly.pdbx_strand_id
1 'polypeptide(L)'
;MSLLSENAKLELSEQLIRHEGMKTTPYLCSAGKLTIGVGRNLMDNGINVDEALYLLSNDIDEVQSQLENHLPWISDLPENRKMVLINMAFNLGVGGLLTFKNMLAALKRHDLELVEHEMLDSLWAEQVGHRADELAAQMRES
;
A
#
# COMPACT_ATOMS: atom_id res chain seq x y z
N MET A 1 -11.38 14.27 -28.79
CA MET A 1 -11.65 12.96 -29.45
C MET A 1 -10.41 12.11 -29.28
N SER A 2 -10.55 10.87 -28.84
CA SER A 2 -9.44 9.92 -28.81
C SER A 2 -9.06 9.53 -30.23
N LEU A 3 -7.76 9.31 -30.48
CA LEU A 3 -7.26 8.83 -31.76
C LEU A 3 -7.73 7.39 -32.06
N LEU A 4 -7.99 6.60 -31.01
CA LEU A 4 -8.41 5.21 -31.09
C LEU A 4 -9.66 4.99 -30.23
N SER A 5 -10.54 4.08 -30.66
CA SER A 5 -11.57 3.53 -29.80
C SER A 5 -10.94 2.66 -28.71
N GLU A 6 -11.65 2.43 -27.61
CA GLU A 6 -11.17 1.54 -26.55
C GLU A 6 -10.87 0.14 -27.09
N ASN A 7 -11.75 -0.43 -27.93
CA ASN A 7 -11.48 -1.74 -28.56
C ASN A 7 -10.18 -1.75 -29.37
N ALA A 8 -9.91 -0.73 -30.19
CA ALA A 8 -8.67 -0.65 -30.96
C ALA A 8 -7.43 -0.53 -30.05
N LYS A 9 -7.56 0.13 -28.89
CA LYS A 9 -6.49 0.23 -27.89
C LYS A 9 -6.22 -1.12 -27.21
N LEU A 10 -7.25 -1.92 -26.93
CA LEU A 10 -7.08 -3.29 -26.44
C LEU A 10 -6.36 -4.17 -27.46
N GLU A 11 -6.80 -4.16 -28.71
CA GLU A 11 -6.15 -4.93 -29.79
C GLU A 11 -4.68 -4.53 -29.98
N LEU A 12 -4.37 -3.23 -29.93
CA LEU A 12 -3.00 -2.73 -29.99
C LEU A 12 -2.17 -3.20 -28.78
N SER A 13 -2.76 -3.18 -27.58
CA SER A 13 -2.08 -3.63 -26.37
C SER A 13 -1.67 -5.10 -26.47
N GLU A 14 -2.56 -5.97 -26.98
CA GLU A 14 -2.24 -7.38 -27.23
C GLU A 14 -1.11 -7.57 -28.24
N GLN A 15 -1.10 -6.75 -29.31
CA GLN A 15 -0.04 -6.79 -30.31
C GLN A 15 1.31 -6.38 -29.70
N LEU A 16 1.35 -5.30 -28.91
CA LEU A 16 2.55 -4.82 -28.25
C LEU A 16 3.08 -5.83 -27.23
N ILE A 17 2.20 -6.41 -26.40
CA ILE A 17 2.59 -7.47 -25.44
C ILE A 17 3.18 -8.67 -26.18
N ARG A 18 2.63 -9.05 -27.33
CA ARG A 18 3.14 -10.19 -28.11
C ARG A 18 4.53 -9.92 -28.70
N HIS A 19 4.79 -8.69 -29.16
CA HIS A 19 6.06 -8.33 -29.80
C HIS A 19 7.17 -7.98 -28.79
N GLU A 20 6.84 -7.22 -27.75
CA GLU A 20 7.81 -6.73 -26.75
C GLU A 20 7.94 -7.68 -25.55
N GLY A 21 6.91 -8.50 -25.30
CA GLY A 21 6.77 -9.29 -24.07
C GLY A 21 6.23 -8.48 -22.89
N MET A 22 5.78 -9.19 -21.86
CA MET A 22 5.36 -8.61 -20.59
C MET A 22 6.25 -9.17 -19.47
N LYS A 23 6.93 -8.28 -18.73
CA LYS A 23 7.73 -8.66 -17.55
C LYS A 23 7.30 -7.86 -16.33
N THR A 24 6.78 -8.55 -15.33
CA THR A 24 6.29 -7.92 -14.09
C THR A 24 7.40 -7.60 -13.09
N THR A 25 8.63 -8.05 -13.36
CA THR A 25 9.83 -7.68 -12.59
C THR A 25 10.78 -6.83 -13.43
N PRO A 26 11.51 -5.88 -12.83
CA PRO A 26 12.50 -5.09 -13.54
C PRO A 26 13.57 -5.95 -14.22
N TYR A 27 13.96 -5.59 -15.43
CA TYR A 27 15.01 -6.25 -16.21
C TYR A 27 15.86 -5.22 -16.95
N LEU A 28 17.09 -5.60 -17.34
CA LEU A 28 17.91 -4.78 -18.22
C LEU A 28 17.52 -5.05 -19.68
N CYS A 29 17.19 -3.99 -20.42
CA CYS A 29 16.96 -4.07 -21.85
C CYS A 29 18.28 -4.19 -22.64
N SER A 30 18.20 -4.37 -23.96
CA SER A 30 19.37 -4.46 -24.85
C SER A 30 20.26 -3.20 -24.81
N ALA A 31 19.69 -2.05 -24.46
CA ALA A 31 20.42 -0.78 -24.27
C ALA A 31 20.99 -0.61 -22.85
N GLY A 32 20.90 -1.64 -21.98
CA GLY A 32 21.44 -1.62 -20.62
C GLY A 32 20.63 -0.78 -19.62
N LYS A 33 19.38 -0.44 -19.94
CA LYS A 33 18.52 0.38 -19.08
C LYS A 33 17.52 -0.48 -18.31
N LEU A 34 17.21 -0.07 -17.08
CA LEU A 34 16.22 -0.76 -16.24
C LEU A 34 14.82 -0.52 -16.80
N THR A 35 14.13 -1.61 -17.12
CA THR A 35 12.85 -1.62 -17.82
C THR A 35 11.88 -2.57 -17.11
N ILE A 36 10.57 -2.27 -17.14
CA ILE A 36 9.50 -3.12 -16.59
C ILE A 36 8.29 -3.15 -17.54
N GLY A 37 7.37 -4.09 -17.32
CA GLY A 37 6.11 -4.22 -18.02
C GLY A 37 6.34 -4.54 -19.50
N VAL A 38 5.74 -3.72 -20.36
CA VAL A 38 5.86 -3.77 -21.82
C VAL A 38 6.82 -2.67 -22.26
N GLY A 39 8.13 -2.89 -22.09
CA GLY A 39 9.16 -1.96 -22.57
C GLY A 39 9.25 -0.61 -21.84
N ARG A 40 8.67 -0.44 -20.64
CA ARG A 40 8.72 0.83 -19.90
C ARG A 40 10.08 1.03 -19.24
N ASN A 41 10.89 1.93 -19.78
CA ASN A 41 12.17 2.34 -19.21
C ASN A 41 11.96 3.19 -17.94
N LEU A 42 12.50 2.74 -16.81
CA LEU A 42 12.36 3.41 -15.51
C LEU A 42 13.46 4.44 -15.23
N MET A 43 14.58 4.38 -15.95
CA MET A 43 15.72 5.29 -15.73
C MET A 43 15.48 6.65 -16.35
N ASP A 44 15.02 6.69 -17.60
CA ASP A 44 14.82 7.95 -18.32
C ASP A 44 13.39 8.47 -18.20
N ASN A 45 12.39 7.57 -18.21
CA ASN A 45 10.98 7.97 -18.21
C ASN A 45 10.35 7.90 -16.81
N GLY A 46 10.89 7.08 -15.90
CA GLY A 46 10.28 6.80 -14.60
C GLY A 46 8.83 6.32 -14.72
N ILE A 47 8.02 6.69 -13.73
CA ILE A 47 6.55 6.61 -13.75
C ILE A 47 5.97 8.00 -13.50
N ASN A 48 4.82 8.29 -14.09
CA ASN A 48 4.09 9.52 -13.82
C ASN A 48 3.24 9.38 -12.54
N VAL A 49 2.60 10.50 -12.13
CA VAL A 49 1.81 10.54 -10.89
C VAL A 49 0.63 9.59 -10.93
N ASP A 50 -0.11 9.50 -12.04
CA ASP A 50 -1.28 8.63 -12.16
C ASP A 50 -0.86 7.15 -12.10
N GLU A 51 0.24 6.79 -12.74
CA GLU A 51 0.85 5.46 -12.67
C GLU A 51 1.28 5.13 -11.23
N ALA A 52 1.92 6.07 -10.52
CA ALA A 52 2.34 5.88 -9.13
C ALA A 52 1.15 5.72 -8.18
N LEU A 53 0.10 6.52 -8.35
CA LEU A 53 -1.12 6.42 -7.55
C LEU A 53 -1.88 5.13 -7.82
N TYR A 54 -1.88 4.66 -9.08
CA TYR A 54 -2.48 3.36 -9.42
C TYR A 54 -1.74 2.21 -8.71
N LEU A 55 -0.41 2.22 -8.72
CA LEU A 55 0.38 1.22 -7.99
C LEU A 55 0.10 1.29 -6.47
N LEU A 56 0.09 2.49 -5.90
CA LEU A 56 -0.20 2.70 -4.48
C LEU A 56 -1.60 2.20 -4.10
N SER A 57 -2.61 2.44 -4.93
CA SER A 57 -3.98 1.95 -4.71
C SER A 57 -4.00 0.42 -4.62
N ASN A 58 -3.32 -0.26 -5.55
CA ASN A 58 -3.24 -1.72 -5.52
C ASN A 58 -2.53 -2.23 -4.24
N ASP A 59 -1.47 -1.55 -3.80
CA ASP A 59 -0.76 -1.93 -2.58
C ASP A 59 -1.63 -1.72 -1.32
N ILE A 60 -2.44 -0.66 -1.29
CA ILE A 60 -3.42 -0.41 -0.21
C ILE A 60 -4.47 -1.52 -0.18
N ASP A 61 -5.03 -1.90 -1.33
CA ASP A 61 -6.04 -2.95 -1.44
C ASP A 61 -5.50 -4.30 -0.96
N GLU A 62 -4.26 -4.63 -1.31
CA GLU A 62 -3.58 -5.85 -0.85
C GLU A 62 -3.40 -5.85 0.66
N VAL A 63 -2.91 -4.75 1.24
CA VAL A 63 -2.77 -4.60 2.69
C VAL A 63 -4.12 -4.71 3.40
N GLN A 64 -5.17 -4.06 2.86
CA GLN A 64 -6.51 -4.15 3.40
C GLN A 64 -7.01 -5.60 3.41
N SER A 65 -6.89 -6.32 2.30
CA SER A 65 -7.32 -7.71 2.20
C SER A 65 -6.57 -8.61 3.20
N GLN A 66 -5.25 -8.43 3.34
CA GLN A 66 -4.47 -9.16 4.32
C GLN A 66 -4.91 -8.87 5.76
N LEU A 67 -5.21 -7.60 6.09
CA LEU A 67 -5.67 -7.23 7.42
C LEU A 67 -7.06 -7.78 7.72
N GLU A 68 -8.01 -7.72 6.78
CA GLU A 68 -9.34 -8.32 6.93
C GLU A 68 -9.24 -9.83 7.17
N ASN A 69 -8.33 -10.52 6.48
CA ASN A 69 -8.12 -11.95 6.66
C ASN A 69 -7.55 -12.30 8.06
N HIS A 70 -6.61 -11.51 8.58
CA HIS A 70 -5.98 -11.79 9.89
C HIS A 70 -6.77 -11.23 11.07
N LEU A 71 -7.51 -10.14 10.88
CA LEU A 71 -8.25 -9.41 11.90
C LEU A 71 -9.67 -9.06 11.40
N PRO A 72 -10.57 -10.04 11.15
CA PRO A 72 -11.88 -9.77 10.54
C PRO A 72 -12.76 -8.74 11.29
N TRP A 73 -12.52 -8.56 12.59
CA TRP A 73 -13.25 -7.63 13.44
C TRP A 73 -12.92 -6.15 13.16
N ILE A 74 -11.85 -5.83 12.42
CA ILE A 74 -11.51 -4.44 12.09
C ILE A 74 -12.51 -3.83 11.10
N SER A 75 -13.29 -4.64 10.38
CA SER A 75 -14.31 -4.19 9.44
C SER A 75 -15.40 -3.34 10.11
N ASP A 76 -15.61 -3.51 11.41
CA ASP A 76 -16.58 -2.75 12.21
C ASP A 76 -15.99 -1.44 12.78
N LEU A 77 -14.68 -1.20 12.63
CA LEU A 77 -14.05 0.02 13.10
C LEU A 77 -14.39 1.23 12.21
N PRO A 78 -14.41 2.45 12.78
CA PRO A 78 -14.45 3.69 12.00
C PRO A 78 -13.27 3.82 11.03
N GLU A 79 -13.49 4.55 9.94
CA GLU A 79 -12.54 4.67 8.82
C GLU A 79 -11.18 5.22 9.25
N ASN A 80 -11.14 6.22 10.13
CA ASN A 80 -9.89 6.78 10.65
C ASN A 80 -9.00 5.70 11.32
N ARG A 81 -9.59 4.77 12.07
CA ARG A 81 -8.85 3.69 12.74
C ARG A 81 -8.36 2.65 11.74
N LYS A 82 -9.19 2.33 10.73
CA LYS A 82 -8.77 1.47 9.62
C LYS A 82 -7.60 2.08 8.86
N MET A 83 -7.65 3.38 8.58
CA MET A 83 -6.55 4.11 7.94
C MET A 83 -5.27 4.05 8.76
N VAL A 84 -5.33 4.21 10.09
CA VAL A 84 -4.15 4.06 10.95
C VAL A 84 -3.59 2.63 10.88
N LEU A 85 -4.42 1.60 10.97
CA LEU A 85 -3.97 0.21 10.87
C LEU A 85 -3.33 -0.09 9.51
N ILE A 86 -3.93 0.36 8.41
CA ILE A 86 -3.37 0.21 7.06
C ILE A 86 -2.04 0.96 6.96
N ASN A 87 -1.95 2.19 7.48
CA ASN A 87 -0.74 2.99 7.45
C ASN A 87 0.41 2.33 8.22
N MET A 88 0.12 1.81 9.42
CA MET A 88 1.08 1.03 10.21
C MET A 88 1.50 -0.24 9.48
N ALA A 89 0.54 -1.00 8.93
CA ALA A 89 0.82 -2.23 8.18
C ALA A 89 1.65 -1.97 6.91
N PHE A 90 1.46 -0.83 6.24
CA PHE A 90 2.27 -0.44 5.09
C PHE A 90 3.74 -0.19 5.46
N ASN A 91 3.99 0.32 6.68
CA ASN A 91 5.34 0.56 7.16
C ASN A 91 6.02 -0.67 7.76
N LEU A 92 5.30 -1.44 8.57
CA LEU A 92 5.80 -2.58 9.33
C LEU A 92 5.67 -3.92 8.60
N GLY A 93 4.85 -3.96 7.55
CA GLY A 93 4.22 -5.19 7.07
C GLY A 93 3.10 -5.65 8.01
N VAL A 94 2.13 -6.40 7.46
CA VAL A 94 1.01 -6.97 8.22
C VAL A 94 1.51 -7.86 9.36
N GLY A 95 2.50 -8.71 9.10
CA GLY A 95 3.12 -9.55 10.13
C GLY A 95 3.73 -8.75 11.28
N GLY A 96 4.33 -7.59 10.99
CA GLY A 96 4.85 -6.67 11.99
C GLY A 96 3.75 -6.08 12.85
N LEU A 97 2.67 -5.58 12.23
CA LEU A 97 1.51 -5.06 12.96
C LEU A 97 0.87 -6.10 13.88
N LEU A 98 0.77 -7.37 13.44
CA LEU A 98 0.22 -8.44 14.26
C LEU A 98 1.03 -8.74 15.54
N THR A 99 2.27 -8.25 15.65
CA THR A 99 3.05 -8.36 16.89
C THR A 99 2.59 -7.39 17.98
N PHE A 100 1.83 -6.35 17.64
CA PHE A 100 1.26 -5.35 18.57
C PHE A 100 0.02 -5.92 19.29
N LYS A 101 0.17 -7.08 19.93
CA LYS A 101 -0.94 -7.86 20.51
C LYS A 101 -1.75 -7.07 21.54
N ASN A 102 -1.09 -6.31 22.39
CA ASN A 102 -1.73 -5.51 23.43
C ASN A 102 -2.52 -4.34 22.84
N MET A 103 -1.92 -3.60 21.92
CA MET A 103 -2.60 -2.52 21.17
C MET A 103 -3.83 -3.06 20.44
N LEU A 104 -3.71 -4.16 19.69
CA LEU A 104 -4.83 -4.75 18.96
C LEU A 104 -5.94 -5.25 19.90
N ALA A 105 -5.57 -5.83 21.06
CA ALA A 105 -6.54 -6.23 22.07
C ALA A 105 -7.24 -5.02 22.72
N ALA A 106 -6.53 -3.94 22.97
CA ALA A 106 -7.08 -2.66 23.46
C ALA A 106 -8.04 -2.04 22.44
N LEU A 107 -7.66 -2.04 21.16
CA LEU A 107 -8.47 -1.51 20.08
C LEU A 107 -9.78 -2.29 19.92
N LYS A 108 -9.73 -3.63 20.01
CA LYS A 108 -10.91 -4.48 19.94
C LYS A 108 -11.92 -4.23 21.06
N ARG A 109 -11.46 -3.76 22.22
CA ARG A 109 -12.33 -3.37 23.35
C ARG A 109 -12.60 -1.86 23.41
N HIS A 110 -12.24 -1.12 22.37
CA HIS A 110 -12.39 0.34 22.24
C HIS A 110 -11.69 1.16 23.34
N ASP A 111 -10.60 0.63 23.92
CA ASP A 111 -9.78 1.36 24.89
C ASP A 111 -8.72 2.20 24.18
N LEU A 112 -9.11 3.38 23.70
CA LEU A 112 -8.28 4.21 22.84
C LEU A 112 -7.07 4.83 23.56
N GLU A 113 -7.19 5.07 24.87
CA GLU A 113 -6.06 5.57 25.68
C GLU A 113 -4.94 4.53 25.74
N LEU A 114 -5.30 3.26 25.98
CA LEU A 114 -4.30 2.19 25.95
C LEU A 114 -3.78 1.92 24.54
N VAL A 115 -4.61 2.05 23.49
CA VAL A 115 -4.12 1.93 22.11
C VAL A 115 -3.04 2.95 21.81
N GLU A 116 -3.27 4.22 22.13
CA GLU A 116 -2.27 5.29 21.95
C GLU A 116 -0.99 4.98 22.74
N HIS A 117 -1.13 4.58 24.00
CA HIS A 117 0.03 4.23 24.83
C HIS A 117 0.86 3.09 24.21
N GLU A 118 0.22 2.00 23.80
CA GLU A 118 0.91 0.84 23.19
C GLU A 118 1.47 1.15 21.79
N MET A 119 0.89 2.11 21.06
CA MET A 119 1.46 2.59 19.80
C MET A 119 2.77 3.34 20.04
N LEU A 120 2.77 4.27 21.00
CA LEU A 120 3.90 5.15 21.28
C LEU A 120 5.00 4.49 22.13
N ASP A 121 4.64 3.53 23.00
CA ASP A 121 5.58 2.70 23.76
C ASP A 121 6.06 1.50 22.91
N SER A 122 6.65 1.80 21.75
CA SER A 122 7.15 0.78 20.84
C SER A 122 8.42 1.22 20.13
N LEU A 123 9.29 0.26 19.81
CA LEU A 123 10.48 0.51 18.98
C LEU A 123 10.10 1.10 17.61
N TRP A 124 8.93 0.73 17.09
CA TRP A 124 8.39 1.30 15.87
C TRP A 124 8.22 2.82 15.99
N ALA A 125 7.65 3.31 17.10
CA ALA A 125 7.46 4.73 17.32
C ALA A 125 8.80 5.49 17.36
N GLU A 126 9.82 4.93 18.01
CA GLU A 126 11.17 5.49 18.01
C GLU A 126 11.77 5.57 16.59
N GLN A 127 11.51 4.57 15.75
CA GLN A 127 12.05 4.49 14.38
C GLN A 127 11.37 5.46 13.41
N VAL A 128 10.06 5.65 13.52
CA VAL A 128 9.29 6.50 12.59
C VAL A 128 9.07 7.93 13.11
N GLY A 129 9.37 8.18 14.38
CA GLY A 129 9.28 9.50 15.02
C GLY A 129 7.89 10.11 14.88
N HIS A 130 7.82 11.32 14.34
CA HIS A 130 6.59 12.12 14.20
C HIS A 130 5.41 11.38 13.56
N ARG A 131 5.67 10.42 12.67
CA ARG A 131 4.61 9.60 12.07
C ARG A 131 3.82 8.81 13.13
N ALA A 132 4.49 8.33 14.18
CA ALA A 132 3.80 7.62 15.26
C ALA A 132 2.85 8.55 16.01
N ASP A 133 3.28 9.78 16.31
CA ASP A 133 2.48 10.79 16.99
C ASP A 133 1.23 11.17 16.17
N GLU A 134 1.39 11.41 14.86
CA GLU A 134 0.27 11.71 13.96
C GLU A 134 -0.77 10.59 13.92
N LEU A 135 -0.31 9.34 13.80
CA LEU A 135 -1.21 8.18 13.71
C LEU A 135 -1.89 7.89 15.04
N ALA A 136 -1.19 8.08 16.16
CA ALA A 136 -1.76 7.93 17.50
C ALA A 136 -2.85 8.98 17.76
N ALA A 137 -2.61 10.23 17.33
CA ALA A 137 -3.63 11.29 17.38
C ALA A 137 -4.84 10.94 16.50
N GLN A 138 -4.61 10.51 15.25
CA GLN A 138 -5.69 10.11 14.33
C GLN A 138 -6.53 8.94 14.88
N MET A 139 -5.92 8.00 15.60
CA MET A 139 -6.60 6.85 16.22
C MET A 139 -7.64 7.27 17.28
N ARG A 140 -7.40 8.41 17.94
CA ARG A 140 -8.27 8.97 18.99
C ARG A 140 -9.44 9.79 18.45
N GLU A 141 -9.34 10.28 17.22
CA GLU A 141 -10.43 11.04 16.59
C GLU A 141 -11.70 10.17 16.47
N SER A 142 -12.87 10.83 16.54
CA SER A 142 -14.18 10.16 16.50
C SER A 142 -14.66 9.90 15.09
#